data_AF-X1IBK8-F1
#
_entry.id   AF-X1IBK8-F1
#
_cell.length_a   1.000
_cell.length_b   1.000
_cell.length_c   1.000
_cell.angle_alpha   90.00
_cell.angle_beta   90.00
_cell.angle_gamma   90.00
#
_symmetry.space_group_name_H-M   'P 1'
#
loop_
_entity.id
_entity.type
_entity.pdbx_description
1 polymer ?
#
loop_
_entity_poly.entity_id
_entity_poly.type
_entity_poly.pdbx_seq_one_letter_code
_entity_poly.pdbx_strand_id
1 'polypeptide(L)'
;YQAISLEYPDFGTLTVDYDETKTMEFRSESVPWERAFSEVDCQHRLGTMAESDKEVTICIFERLNRLEEALIFRVINEKQVKISTSLVDLLLFREGRGALYKPTLEWAMKLHSDPLSPFYQKIDTGGARVMGRTYIVKLRTLHDCMKLMLGDDEIPDRISRRKQEAVLRRRQNSVVYQTILNPDVTELEKRRNFDKAYEFIRTYWKVVSTLWQTEWSLGQYKQYKLLTTPGLKGLSMVGADVFNICRYSDNYTYQFIDTLLSAAAGWVDWNKDGEFKNATGNAGAVIV
;
A
#
# COMPACT_ATOMS: atom_id res chain seq x y z
N TYR A 1 17.13 25.42 -25.62
CA TYR A 1 18.23 26.13 -24.95
C TYR A 1 18.95 27.03 -25.95
N GLN A 2 18.86 28.35 -25.73
CA GLN A 2 19.77 29.32 -26.35
C GLN A 2 20.56 29.99 -25.22
N ALA A 3 21.88 30.09 -25.39
CA ALA A 3 22.73 30.84 -24.46
C ALA A 3 22.36 32.33 -24.56
N ILE A 4 22.05 32.95 -23.42
CA ILE A 4 21.57 34.35 -23.38
C ILE A 4 22.75 35.33 -23.41
N SER A 5 23.91 34.91 -22.91
CA SER A 5 25.07 35.78 -22.75
C SER A 5 26.37 35.07 -23.12
N LEU A 6 27.22 35.75 -23.89
CA LEU A 6 28.62 35.36 -24.13
C LEU A 6 29.50 35.51 -22.88
N GLU A 7 29.07 36.35 -21.94
CA GLU A 7 29.78 36.66 -20.69
C GLU A 7 29.41 35.66 -19.56
N TYR A 8 28.23 35.06 -19.64
CA TYR A 8 27.74 34.05 -18.69
C TYR A 8 27.20 32.82 -19.45
N PRO A 9 28.09 31.96 -19.98
CA PRO A 9 27.73 30.85 -20.87
C PRO A 9 26.84 29.79 -20.19
N ASP A 10 26.81 29.78 -18.86
CA ASP A 10 26.00 28.86 -18.05
C ASP A 10 24.55 29.31 -17.87
N PHE A 11 24.19 30.51 -18.35
CA PHE A 11 22.84 31.07 -18.26
C PHE A 11 22.12 31.00 -19.62
N GLY A 12 21.00 30.29 -19.64
CA GLY A 12 20.20 30.01 -20.84
C GLY A 12 18.71 30.28 -20.61
N THR A 13 17.98 30.61 -21.69
CA THR A 13 16.51 30.68 -21.62
C THR A 13 15.95 29.32 -22.03
N LEU A 14 15.10 28.76 -21.18
CA LEU A 14 14.23 27.65 -21.53
C LEU A 14 12.88 28.24 -21.96
N THR A 15 12.58 28.18 -23.25
CA THR A 15 11.26 28.53 -23.79
C THR A 15 10.42 27.27 -23.86
N VAL A 16 9.21 27.31 -23.30
CA VAL A 16 8.26 26.21 -23.34
C VAL A 16 7.00 26.71 -24.04
N ASP A 17 6.58 25.98 -25.08
CA ASP A 17 5.30 26.22 -25.73
C ASP A 17 4.19 25.60 -24.85
N TYR A 18 3.24 26.43 -24.43
CA TYR A 18 2.11 26.04 -23.59
C TYR A 18 0.80 26.30 -24.33
N ASP A 19 -0.07 25.29 -24.36
CA ASP A 19 -1.41 25.40 -24.95
C ASP A 19 -2.47 25.32 -23.85
N GLU A 20 -2.98 26.47 -23.43
CA GLU A 20 -4.01 26.57 -22.39
C GLU A 20 -5.36 25.97 -22.79
N THR A 21 -5.55 25.69 -24.08
CA THR A 21 -6.81 25.18 -24.63
C THR A 21 -6.88 23.66 -24.61
N LYS A 22 -5.72 22.98 -24.51
CA LYS A 22 -5.67 21.53 -24.32
C LYS A 22 -6.15 21.19 -22.92
N THR A 23 -7.12 20.28 -22.88
CA THR A 23 -7.67 19.76 -21.64
C THR A 23 -7.65 18.23 -21.64
N MET A 24 -7.55 17.64 -20.46
CA MET A 24 -7.72 16.21 -20.22
C MET A 24 -8.91 16.04 -19.28
N GLU A 25 -9.75 15.05 -19.54
CA GLU A 25 -10.71 14.63 -18.54
C GLU A 25 -10.02 13.89 -17.40
N PHE A 26 -10.12 14.43 -16.20
CA PHE A 26 -9.71 13.77 -14.97
C PHE A 26 -10.89 13.71 -14.01
N ARG A 27 -11.34 12.50 -13.68
CA ARG A 27 -12.48 12.26 -12.77
C ARG A 27 -13.74 13.05 -13.13
N SER A 28 -14.05 13.10 -14.43
CA SER A 28 -15.23 13.81 -14.98
C SER A 28 -15.15 15.34 -14.88
N GLU A 29 -13.97 15.89 -14.61
CA GLU A 29 -13.66 17.31 -14.73
C GLU A 29 -12.67 17.52 -15.87
N SER A 30 -12.92 18.50 -16.73
CA SER A 30 -11.99 18.92 -17.76
C SER A 30 -10.92 19.80 -17.13
N VAL A 31 -9.69 19.29 -17.04
CA VAL A 31 -8.55 20.02 -16.48
C VAL A 31 -7.59 20.42 -17.60
N PRO A 32 -7.04 21.66 -17.60
CA PRO A 32 -5.99 22.04 -18.52
C PRO A 32 -4.85 21.03 -18.49
N TRP A 33 -4.51 20.48 -19.65
CA TRP A 33 -3.54 19.41 -19.82
C TRP A 33 -2.39 19.90 -20.70
N GLU A 34 -1.17 19.51 -20.31
CA GLU A 34 0.11 20.10 -20.72
C GLU A 34 0.49 21.37 -19.94
N ARG A 35 0.55 21.31 -18.60
CA ARG A 35 1.30 22.35 -17.85
C ARG A 35 2.73 22.42 -18.41
N ALA A 36 3.23 23.61 -18.68
CA ALA A 36 4.62 23.83 -19.14
C ALA A 36 5.65 23.18 -18.21
N PHE A 37 5.33 23.14 -16.91
CA PHE A 37 6.10 22.44 -15.88
C PHE A 37 5.16 21.68 -14.94
N SER A 38 5.59 20.49 -14.51
CA SER A 38 4.99 19.77 -13.37
C SER A 38 6.00 19.76 -12.24
N GLU A 39 5.56 20.13 -11.03
CA GLU A 39 6.40 20.07 -9.85
C GLU A 39 6.39 18.65 -9.27
N VAL A 40 7.56 18.00 -9.27
CA VAL A 40 7.73 16.61 -8.82
C VAL A 40 8.06 16.52 -7.33
N ASP A 41 8.68 17.54 -6.74
CA ASP A 41 8.93 17.62 -5.29
C ASP A 41 9.15 19.09 -4.90
N CYS A 42 9.20 19.38 -3.60
CA CYS A 42 9.41 20.70 -3.01
C CYS A 42 8.21 21.67 -3.00
N GLN A 43 6.99 21.19 -3.26
CA GLN A 43 5.76 22.02 -3.29
C GLN A 43 5.55 22.85 -2.01
N HIS A 44 5.91 22.29 -0.85
CA HIS A 44 5.80 22.98 0.43
C HIS A 44 6.88 24.03 0.65
N ARG A 45 8.03 23.90 -0.03
CA ARG A 45 9.15 24.84 0.07
C ARG A 45 8.98 25.96 -0.95
N LEU A 46 8.73 25.63 -2.22
CA LEU A 46 8.50 26.62 -3.27
C LEU A 46 7.24 27.45 -2.99
N GLY A 47 6.16 26.84 -2.47
CA GLY A 47 4.97 27.57 -2.07
C GLY A 47 5.20 28.64 -1.00
N THR A 48 6.21 28.46 -0.13
CA THR A 48 6.60 29.48 0.88
C THR A 48 7.60 30.51 0.36
N MET A 49 8.12 30.33 -0.84
CA MET A 49 9.12 31.18 -1.47
C MET A 49 8.55 32.07 -2.57
N ALA A 50 7.21 32.13 -2.71
CA ALA A 50 6.55 32.90 -3.76
C ALA A 50 6.93 34.39 -3.77
N GLU A 51 7.25 34.96 -2.60
CA GLU A 51 7.64 36.37 -2.44
C GLU A 51 9.17 36.55 -2.24
N SER A 52 9.97 35.48 -2.35
CA SER A 52 11.41 35.55 -2.13
C SER A 52 12.14 36.03 -3.39
N ASP A 53 13.11 36.93 -3.21
CA ASP A 53 14.05 37.40 -4.23
C ASP A 53 15.28 36.48 -4.40
N LYS A 54 15.28 35.31 -3.75
CA LYS A 54 16.41 34.39 -3.75
C LYS A 54 16.35 33.47 -4.95
N GLU A 55 17.49 33.32 -5.61
CA GLU A 55 17.68 32.35 -6.68
C GLU A 55 17.63 30.92 -6.11
N VAL A 56 16.93 30.03 -6.82
CA VAL A 56 16.82 28.61 -6.47
C VAL A 56 17.35 27.75 -7.61
N THR A 57 18.20 26.78 -7.26
CA THR A 57 18.64 25.77 -8.20
C THR A 57 17.50 24.77 -8.43
N ILE A 58 17.08 24.63 -9.69
CA ILE A 58 16.07 23.65 -10.10
C ILE A 58 16.70 22.56 -10.98
N CYS A 59 16.18 21.34 -10.88
CA CYS A 59 16.52 20.23 -11.76
C CYS A 59 15.31 19.95 -12.64
N ILE A 60 15.48 20.01 -13.95
CA ILE A 60 14.40 19.83 -14.92
C ILE A 60 14.63 18.49 -15.63
N PHE A 61 13.58 17.67 -15.66
CA PHE A 61 13.51 16.46 -16.46
C PHE A 61 12.58 16.71 -17.64
N GLU A 62 13.07 16.52 -18.86
CA GLU A 62 12.27 16.74 -20.07
C GLU A 62 11.50 15.47 -20.47
N ARG A 63 10.27 15.65 -20.96
CA ARG A 63 9.43 14.60 -21.59
C ARG A 63 9.11 13.39 -20.70
N LEU A 64 9.01 13.60 -19.39
CA LEU A 64 8.53 12.56 -18.49
C LEU A 64 7.05 12.24 -18.76
N ASN A 65 6.74 10.95 -18.91
CA ASN A 65 5.36 10.48 -18.79
C ASN A 65 4.96 10.38 -17.30
N ARG A 66 3.66 10.19 -17.02
CA ARG A 66 3.13 10.12 -15.64
C ARG A 66 3.75 8.99 -14.81
N LEU A 67 4.11 7.88 -15.42
CA LEU A 67 4.78 6.77 -14.75
C LEU A 67 6.19 7.18 -14.33
N GLU A 68 6.94 7.84 -15.21
CA GLU A 68 8.29 8.31 -14.93
C GLU A 68 8.30 9.42 -13.87
N GLU A 69 7.36 10.36 -13.94
CA GLU A 69 7.13 11.39 -12.92
C GLU A 69 6.86 10.75 -11.54
N ALA A 70 5.94 9.77 -11.49
CA ALA A 70 5.63 9.02 -10.27
C ALA A 70 6.83 8.23 -9.73
N LEU A 71 7.67 7.66 -10.60
CA LEU A 71 8.90 6.96 -10.20
C LEU A 71 9.91 7.93 -9.58
N ILE A 72 10.15 9.08 -10.20
CA ILE A 72 11.07 10.11 -9.68
C ILE A 72 10.55 10.65 -8.34
N PHE A 73 9.26 11.00 -8.27
CA PHE A 73 8.61 11.40 -7.01
C PHE A 73 8.88 10.38 -5.91
N ARG A 74 8.67 9.08 -6.21
CA ARG A 74 8.88 8.02 -5.23
C ARG A 74 10.34 7.95 -4.79
N VAL A 75 11.29 7.92 -5.72
CA VAL A 75 12.73 7.79 -5.42
C VAL A 75 13.20 8.94 -4.53
N ILE A 76 12.76 10.17 -4.80
CA ILE A 76 13.09 11.36 -3.99
C ILE A 76 12.52 11.23 -2.57
N ASN A 77 11.28 10.75 -2.47
CA ASN A 77 10.53 10.72 -1.21
C ASN A 77 10.70 9.44 -0.38
N GLU A 78 11.27 8.38 -0.93
CA GLU A 78 11.41 7.07 -0.26
C GLU A 78 12.23 7.14 1.04
N LYS A 79 13.15 8.12 1.14
CA LYS A 79 13.98 8.35 2.34
C LYS A 79 13.46 9.45 3.26
N GLN A 80 12.40 10.18 2.87
CA GLN A 80 11.88 11.29 3.66
C GLN A 80 10.89 10.79 4.72
N VAL A 81 11.19 11.05 5.99
CA VAL A 81 10.28 10.73 7.10
C VAL A 81 9.08 11.68 7.01
N LYS A 82 7.90 11.16 6.63
CA LYS A 82 6.53 11.73 6.71
C LYS A 82 5.75 11.77 5.39
N ILE A 83 6.33 11.44 4.23
CA ILE A 83 5.59 11.46 2.96
C ILE A 83 5.00 10.08 2.65
N SER A 84 3.70 10.06 2.42
CA SER A 84 2.94 8.85 2.16
C SER A 84 3.02 8.46 0.68
N THR A 85 3.91 7.54 0.29
CA THR A 85 4.04 7.07 -1.12
C THR A 85 2.85 6.25 -1.63
N SER A 86 1.85 5.93 -0.81
CA SER A 86 0.79 4.98 -1.17
C SER A 86 -0.07 5.41 -2.37
N LEU A 87 -0.27 6.71 -2.57
CA LEU A 87 -1.00 7.21 -3.75
C LEU A 87 -0.18 7.02 -5.03
N VAL A 88 1.12 7.27 -4.95
CA VAL A 88 2.09 7.10 -6.04
C VAL A 88 2.27 5.62 -6.35
N ASP A 89 2.33 4.78 -5.33
CA ASP A 89 2.36 3.32 -5.47
C ASP A 89 1.12 2.80 -6.20
N LEU A 90 -0.06 3.39 -5.95
CA LEU A 90 -1.31 3.05 -6.63
C LEU A 90 -1.31 3.50 -8.10
N LEU A 91 -0.69 4.64 -8.41
CA LEU A 91 -0.47 5.09 -9.80
C LEU A 91 0.50 4.17 -10.55
N LEU A 92 1.68 3.90 -9.97
CA LEU A 92 2.69 2.98 -10.53
C LEU A 92 2.11 1.57 -10.76
N PHE A 93 1.23 1.14 -9.87
CA PHE A 93 0.49 -0.10 -9.96
C PHE A 93 -0.45 -0.14 -11.18
N ARG A 94 -1.26 0.91 -11.36
CA ARG A 94 -2.27 0.99 -12.43
C ARG A 94 -1.67 1.17 -13.82
N GLU A 95 -0.55 1.88 -13.94
CA GLU A 95 -0.06 2.36 -15.24
C GLU A 95 1.15 1.62 -15.81
N GLY A 96 1.93 0.86 -15.01
CA GLY A 96 3.27 0.47 -15.49
C GLY A 96 3.81 -0.94 -15.22
N ARG A 97 3.50 -1.56 -14.07
CA ARG A 97 4.25 -2.78 -13.65
C ARG A 97 3.41 -4.00 -13.30
N GLY A 98 2.08 -3.87 -13.30
CA GLY A 98 1.14 -4.98 -13.12
C GLY A 98 1.07 -5.57 -11.71
N ALA A 99 0.15 -6.54 -11.53
CA ALA A 99 -0.20 -7.19 -10.26
C ALA A 99 0.99 -7.72 -9.44
N LEU A 100 2.02 -8.23 -10.13
CA LEU A 100 3.15 -8.91 -9.51
C LEU A 100 4.23 -7.95 -8.97
N TYR A 101 4.20 -6.65 -9.34
CA TYR A 101 5.18 -5.68 -8.88
C TYR A 101 5.00 -5.26 -7.41
N LYS A 102 3.74 -5.12 -6.97
CA LYS A 102 3.38 -4.89 -5.57
C LYS A 102 2.22 -5.79 -5.15
N PRO A 103 2.47 -7.08 -4.91
CA PRO A 103 1.42 -8.05 -4.65
C PRO A 103 0.55 -7.75 -3.44
N THR A 104 1.16 -7.23 -2.36
CA THR A 104 0.44 -6.82 -1.12
C THR A 104 -0.60 -5.75 -1.40
N LEU A 105 -0.21 -4.74 -2.19
CA LEU A 105 -1.08 -3.62 -2.53
C LEU A 105 -2.21 -4.08 -3.42
N GLU A 106 -1.90 -4.95 -4.38
CA GLU A 106 -2.90 -5.52 -5.27
C GLU A 106 -3.90 -6.40 -4.52
N TRP A 107 -3.45 -7.26 -3.60
CA TRP A 107 -4.37 -8.06 -2.80
C TRP A 107 -5.28 -7.18 -1.93
N ALA A 108 -4.75 -6.10 -1.35
CA ALA A 108 -5.56 -5.15 -0.59
C ALA A 108 -6.59 -4.44 -1.49
N MET A 109 -6.23 -4.11 -2.74
CA MET A 109 -7.17 -3.58 -3.74
C MET A 109 -8.21 -4.61 -4.17
N LYS A 110 -7.82 -5.87 -4.40
CA LYS A 110 -8.75 -6.97 -4.71
C LYS A 110 -9.75 -7.18 -3.57
N LEU A 111 -9.32 -7.10 -2.32
CA LEU A 111 -10.24 -7.13 -1.16
C LEU A 111 -11.25 -5.98 -1.16
N HIS A 112 -10.92 -4.82 -1.74
CA HIS A 112 -11.86 -3.69 -1.87
C HIS A 112 -12.90 -3.95 -2.97
N SER A 113 -12.48 -4.54 -4.09
CA SER A 113 -13.31 -4.71 -5.29
C SER A 113 -14.05 -6.04 -5.37
N ASP A 114 -13.64 -7.07 -4.62
CA ASP A 114 -14.25 -8.41 -4.65
C ASP A 114 -15.55 -8.44 -3.82
N PRO A 115 -16.73 -8.69 -4.42
CA PRO A 115 -18.00 -8.76 -3.69
C PRO A 115 -18.05 -9.84 -2.60
N LEU A 116 -17.21 -10.87 -2.69
CA LEU A 116 -17.11 -11.94 -1.69
C LEU A 116 -16.18 -11.58 -0.53
N SER A 117 -15.44 -10.47 -0.65
CA SER A 117 -14.57 -9.98 0.42
C SER A 117 -15.39 -9.33 1.54
N PRO A 118 -15.08 -9.59 2.82
CA PRO A 118 -15.72 -8.88 3.93
C PRO A 118 -15.39 -7.37 3.95
N PHE A 119 -14.36 -6.96 3.18
CA PHE A 119 -13.92 -5.58 2.99
C PHE A 119 -14.48 -4.91 1.73
N TYR A 120 -15.38 -5.56 0.99
CA TYR A 120 -15.96 -5.01 -0.24
C TYR A 120 -16.48 -3.58 -0.04
N GLN A 121 -15.91 -2.63 -0.77
CA GLN A 121 -16.19 -1.18 -0.69
C GLN A 121 -15.99 -0.52 0.68
N LYS A 122 -15.30 -1.16 1.63
CA LYS A 122 -15.09 -0.66 3.01
C LYS A 122 -13.66 -0.17 3.28
N ILE A 123 -12.79 -0.19 2.26
CA ILE A 123 -11.38 0.25 2.36
C ILE A 123 -11.25 1.67 1.85
N ASP A 124 -10.69 2.57 2.67
CA ASP A 124 -10.34 3.94 2.28
C ASP A 124 -9.07 3.88 1.41
N THR A 125 -9.26 3.95 0.09
CA THR A 125 -8.21 3.95 -0.93
C THR A 125 -7.62 5.36 -1.18
N GLY A 126 -8.09 6.37 -0.45
CA GLY A 126 -7.76 7.77 -0.66
C GLY A 126 -8.60 8.44 -1.77
N GLY A 127 -8.54 9.76 -1.85
CA GLY A 127 -9.32 10.57 -2.79
C GLY A 127 -10.65 11.07 -2.22
N ALA A 128 -11.54 11.53 -3.11
CA ALA A 128 -12.83 12.09 -2.73
C ALA A 128 -13.72 11.00 -2.13
N ARG A 129 -14.28 11.25 -0.94
CA ARG A 129 -15.15 10.30 -0.27
C ARG A 129 -16.51 10.27 -0.95
N VAL A 130 -16.92 9.08 -1.37
CA VAL A 130 -18.29 8.85 -1.85
C VAL A 130 -19.26 8.97 -0.68
N MET A 131 -20.26 9.84 -0.82
CA MET A 131 -21.30 10.06 0.18
C MET A 131 -22.06 8.74 0.45
N GLY A 132 -22.37 8.46 1.71
CA GLY A 132 -23.09 7.24 2.13
C GLY A 132 -22.23 5.97 2.22
N ARG A 133 -20.94 6.00 1.83
CA ARG A 133 -20.02 4.87 2.05
C ARG A 133 -19.34 4.95 3.41
N THR A 134 -19.27 3.80 4.09
CA THR A 134 -18.53 3.66 5.34
C THR A 134 -17.20 2.97 5.09
N TYR A 135 -16.11 3.66 5.39
CA TYR A 135 -14.76 3.11 5.34
C TYR A 135 -14.33 2.68 6.74
N ILE A 136 -14.00 1.41 6.93
CA ILE A 136 -13.62 0.83 8.23
C ILE A 136 -12.11 0.74 8.41
N VAL A 137 -11.35 0.74 7.31
CA VAL A 137 -9.90 0.55 7.32
C VAL A 137 -9.25 1.33 6.18
N LYS A 138 -8.03 1.82 6.38
CA LYS A 138 -7.23 2.46 5.32
C LYS A 138 -6.50 1.43 4.48
N LEU A 139 -6.35 1.68 3.18
CA LEU A 139 -5.61 0.81 2.26
C LEU A 139 -4.20 0.48 2.77
N ARG A 140 -3.50 1.48 3.31
CA ARG A 140 -2.16 1.29 3.90
C ARG A 140 -2.15 0.30 5.06
N THR A 141 -3.17 0.32 5.92
CA THR A 141 -3.25 -0.62 7.04
C THR A 141 -3.36 -2.05 6.54
N LEU A 142 -4.22 -2.29 5.53
CA LEU A 142 -4.35 -3.63 4.95
C LEU A 142 -3.11 -4.06 4.16
N HIS A 143 -2.47 -3.14 3.45
CA HIS A 143 -1.19 -3.40 2.79
C HIS A 143 -0.13 -3.89 3.81
N ASP A 144 0.02 -3.20 4.94
CA ASP A 144 0.91 -3.63 6.02
C ASP A 144 0.50 -4.99 6.61
N CYS A 145 -0.80 -5.24 6.75
CA CYS A 145 -1.33 -6.53 7.18
C CYS A 145 -0.92 -7.67 6.23
N MET A 146 -1.00 -7.47 4.92
CA MET A 146 -0.54 -8.46 3.94
C MET A 146 0.97 -8.70 4.05
N LYS A 147 1.75 -7.65 4.31
CA LYS A 147 3.20 -7.80 4.57
C LYS A 147 3.50 -8.67 5.78
N LEU A 148 2.73 -8.49 6.85
CA LEU A 148 2.86 -9.30 8.06
C LEU A 148 2.45 -10.76 7.83
N MET A 149 1.39 -10.97 7.04
CA MET A 149 0.80 -12.28 6.81
C MET A 149 1.63 -13.14 5.84
N LEU A 150 2.09 -12.55 4.74
CA LEU A 150 2.69 -13.29 3.62
C LEU A 150 4.14 -12.89 3.33
N GLY A 151 4.58 -11.75 3.86
CA GLY A 151 5.93 -11.21 3.73
C GLY A 151 6.01 -9.93 2.91
N ASP A 152 7.18 -9.29 2.97
CA ASP A 152 7.42 -7.96 2.41
C ASP A 152 7.66 -8.01 0.88
N ASP A 153 7.10 -7.03 0.17
CA ASP A 153 7.30 -6.80 -1.26
C ASP A 153 8.51 -5.87 -1.56
N GLU A 154 9.19 -5.37 -0.53
CA GLU A 154 10.42 -4.59 -0.69
C GLU A 154 11.60 -5.45 -1.17
N ILE A 155 12.09 -5.14 -2.38
CA ILE A 155 13.37 -5.65 -2.90
C ILE A 155 14.47 -5.20 -1.92
N PRO A 156 15.26 -6.12 -1.33
CA PRO A 156 16.27 -5.72 -0.35
C PRO A 156 17.33 -4.84 -1.00
N ASP A 157 17.43 -3.59 -0.57
CA ASP A 157 18.61 -2.78 -0.85
C ASP A 157 19.81 -3.33 -0.05
N ARG A 158 21.01 -3.29 -0.65
CA ARG A 158 22.23 -4.00 -0.22
C ARG A 158 22.77 -3.60 1.16
N ILE A 159 22.23 -2.57 1.81
CA ILE A 159 23.01 -1.78 2.79
C ILE A 159 22.71 -2.07 4.28
N SER A 160 21.71 -2.86 4.67
CA SER A 160 21.43 -3.06 6.12
C SER A 160 21.51 -4.51 6.62
N ARG A 161 22.72 -5.10 6.54
CA ARG A 161 23.07 -6.41 7.14
C ARG A 161 22.67 -6.58 8.62
N ARG A 162 22.63 -5.50 9.42
CA ARG A 162 22.23 -5.56 10.84
C ARG A 162 20.71 -5.57 11.08
N LYS A 163 19.88 -5.02 10.19
CA LYS A 163 18.41 -5.22 10.23
C LYS A 163 18.02 -6.54 9.55
N GLN A 164 18.86 -7.02 8.64
CA GLN A 164 18.64 -8.26 7.92
C GLN A 164 18.60 -9.48 8.85
N GLU A 165 19.38 -9.62 9.92
CA GLU A 165 19.37 -10.85 10.73
C GLU A 165 18.08 -11.07 11.55
N ALA A 166 17.47 -10.01 12.10
CA ALA A 166 16.19 -10.09 12.80
C ALA A 166 15.00 -10.28 11.84
N VAL A 167 15.08 -9.68 10.65
CA VAL A 167 14.12 -9.87 9.55
C VAL A 167 14.31 -11.25 8.89
N LEU A 168 15.54 -11.75 8.79
CA LEU A 168 15.89 -13.07 8.23
C LEU A 168 15.38 -14.21 9.10
N ARG A 169 15.37 -14.06 10.43
CA ARG A 169 14.71 -15.03 11.33
C ARG A 169 13.18 -15.05 11.18
N ARG A 170 12.55 -13.94 10.76
CA ARG A 170 11.12 -13.90 10.37
C ARG A 170 10.87 -14.32 8.90
N ARG A 171 11.91 -14.31 8.04
CA ARG A 171 11.83 -14.57 6.59
C ARG A 171 11.70 -16.03 6.17
N GLN A 172 11.80 -17.00 7.07
CA GLN A 172 11.47 -18.39 6.73
C GLN A 172 10.01 -18.55 6.25
N ASN A 173 9.12 -17.59 6.56
CA ASN A 173 7.70 -17.64 6.23
C ASN A 173 7.31 -16.97 4.89
N SER A 174 8.24 -16.36 4.15
CA SER A 174 7.90 -15.62 2.92
C SER A 174 8.19 -16.40 1.63
N VAL A 175 7.91 -17.70 1.64
CA VAL A 175 8.20 -18.54 0.47
C VAL A 175 7.35 -18.14 -0.74
N VAL A 176 6.13 -17.62 -0.54
CA VAL A 176 5.27 -17.11 -1.64
C VAL A 176 5.91 -15.93 -2.37
N TYR A 177 6.42 -14.94 -1.63
CA TYR A 177 7.08 -13.80 -2.28
C TYR A 177 8.41 -14.19 -2.89
N GLN A 178 9.16 -15.08 -2.24
CA GLN A 178 10.36 -15.65 -2.86
C GLN A 178 10.00 -16.30 -4.20
N THR A 179 8.89 -17.03 -4.30
CA THR A 179 8.45 -17.61 -5.58
C THR A 179 7.95 -16.55 -6.58
N ILE A 180 7.18 -15.55 -6.15
CA ILE A 180 6.64 -14.49 -7.04
C ILE A 180 7.75 -13.62 -7.62
N LEU A 181 8.77 -13.29 -6.82
CA LEU A 181 9.86 -12.40 -7.21
C LEU A 181 11.06 -13.13 -7.82
N ASN A 182 11.08 -14.47 -7.79
CA ASN A 182 12.20 -15.24 -8.33
C ASN A 182 12.18 -15.18 -9.88
N PRO A 183 13.25 -14.66 -10.53
CA PRO A 183 13.34 -14.62 -11.98
C PRO A 183 13.34 -16.00 -12.64
N ASP A 184 13.76 -17.05 -11.93
CA ASP A 184 13.86 -18.42 -12.42
C ASP A 184 12.51 -19.16 -12.42
N VAL A 185 11.48 -18.59 -11.80
CA VAL A 185 10.11 -19.15 -11.77
C VAL A 185 9.33 -18.63 -12.97
N THR A 186 8.59 -19.52 -13.63
CA THR A 186 7.76 -19.15 -14.79
C THR A 186 6.67 -18.16 -14.41
N GLU A 187 6.29 -17.26 -15.33
CA GLU A 187 5.19 -16.29 -15.09
C GLU A 187 3.86 -16.97 -14.75
N LEU A 188 3.59 -18.14 -15.33
CA LEU A 188 2.40 -18.93 -15.02
C LEU A 188 2.40 -19.39 -13.56
N GLU A 189 3.55 -19.86 -13.06
CA GLU A 189 3.69 -20.30 -11.68
C GLU A 189 3.65 -19.13 -10.70
N LYS A 190 4.24 -17.98 -11.04
CA LYS A 190 4.10 -16.75 -10.25
C LYS A 190 2.64 -16.35 -10.11
N ARG A 191 1.88 -16.33 -11.22
CA ARG A 191 0.45 -16.03 -11.23
C ARG A 191 -0.36 -17.02 -10.39
N ARG A 192 -0.09 -18.33 -10.54
CA ARG A 192 -0.75 -19.37 -9.73
C ARG A 192 -0.54 -19.16 -8.23
N ASN A 193 0.70 -18.87 -7.82
CA ASN A 193 1.02 -18.60 -6.41
C ASN A 193 0.39 -17.30 -5.92
N PHE A 194 0.38 -16.27 -6.76
CA PHE A 194 -0.29 -15.00 -6.49
C PHE A 194 -1.80 -15.16 -6.25
N ASP A 195 -2.47 -15.96 -7.09
CA ASP A 195 -3.91 -16.20 -6.97
C ASP A 195 -4.24 -17.10 -5.76
N LYS A 196 -3.44 -18.15 -5.50
CA LYS A 196 -3.58 -18.98 -4.29
C LYS A 196 -3.42 -18.14 -3.01
N ALA A 197 -2.46 -17.23 -2.98
CA ALA A 197 -2.27 -16.33 -1.85
C ALA A 197 -3.47 -15.41 -1.65
N TYR A 198 -4.03 -14.86 -2.73
CA TYR A 198 -5.25 -14.06 -2.64
C TYR A 198 -6.46 -14.87 -2.15
N GLU A 199 -6.62 -16.10 -2.65
CA GLU A 199 -7.69 -17.01 -2.22
C GLU A 199 -7.62 -17.25 -0.71
N PHE A 200 -6.43 -17.53 -0.18
CA PHE A 200 -6.20 -17.63 1.25
C PHE A 200 -6.60 -16.35 1.98
N ILE A 201 -6.07 -15.19 1.58
CA ILE A 201 -6.32 -13.90 2.24
C ILE A 201 -7.82 -13.64 2.33
N ARG A 202 -8.54 -13.81 1.22
CA ARG A 202 -9.98 -13.59 1.17
C ARG A 202 -10.73 -14.54 2.09
N THR A 203 -10.39 -15.83 2.05
CA THR A 203 -11.05 -16.85 2.89
C THR A 203 -10.75 -16.63 4.37
N TYR A 204 -9.50 -16.31 4.72
CA TYR A 204 -9.07 -15.98 6.07
C TYR A 204 -9.87 -14.83 6.66
N TRP A 205 -9.93 -13.68 5.96
CA TRP A 205 -10.69 -12.54 6.46
C TRP A 205 -12.19 -12.81 6.49
N LYS A 206 -12.71 -13.65 5.59
CA LYS A 206 -14.11 -14.08 5.65
C LYS A 206 -14.38 -14.86 6.94
N VAL A 207 -13.53 -15.83 7.29
CA VAL A 207 -13.63 -16.58 8.55
C VAL A 207 -13.55 -15.62 9.75
N VAL A 208 -12.57 -14.72 9.79
CA VAL A 208 -12.45 -13.71 10.86
C VAL A 208 -13.75 -12.89 10.99
N SER A 209 -14.30 -12.40 9.88
CA SER A 209 -15.54 -11.62 9.91
C SER A 209 -16.76 -12.41 10.38
N THR A 210 -16.74 -13.74 10.26
CA THR A 210 -17.79 -14.64 10.74
C THR A 210 -17.63 -14.99 12.21
N LEU A 211 -16.40 -15.28 12.66
CA LEU A 211 -16.12 -15.60 14.07
C LEU A 211 -16.38 -14.40 15.00
N TRP A 212 -16.02 -13.19 14.56
CA TRP A 212 -16.24 -11.94 15.31
C TRP A 212 -17.28 -11.05 14.63
N GLN A 213 -18.46 -11.63 14.35
CA GLN A 213 -19.52 -10.95 13.59
C GLN A 213 -19.97 -9.63 14.24
N THR A 214 -20.07 -9.62 15.58
CA THR A 214 -20.50 -8.44 16.36
C THR A 214 -19.49 -7.31 16.20
N GLU A 215 -18.21 -7.62 16.39
CA GLU A 215 -17.09 -6.70 16.36
C GLU A 215 -16.75 -6.23 14.94
N TRP A 216 -17.12 -7.02 13.92
CA TRP A 216 -17.00 -6.66 12.52
C TRP A 216 -18.17 -5.79 12.01
N SER A 217 -19.31 -5.80 12.71
CA SER A 217 -20.54 -5.16 12.24
C SER A 217 -20.41 -3.64 12.13
N LEU A 218 -20.91 -3.05 11.02
CA LEU A 218 -20.80 -1.60 10.78
C LEU A 218 -21.48 -0.74 11.85
N GLY A 219 -22.47 -1.28 12.56
CA GLY A 219 -23.16 -0.59 13.64
C GLY A 219 -22.35 -0.52 14.95
N GLN A 220 -21.48 -1.51 15.22
CA GLN A 220 -20.85 -1.66 16.53
C GLN A 220 -19.32 -1.69 16.50
N TYR A 221 -18.68 -1.84 15.35
CA TYR A 221 -17.23 -2.06 15.26
C TYR A 221 -16.37 -1.02 16.00
N LYS A 222 -16.84 0.23 16.11
CA LYS A 222 -16.12 1.30 16.85
C LYS A 222 -16.04 1.06 18.36
N GLN A 223 -16.84 0.15 18.89
CA GLN A 223 -16.80 -0.28 20.29
C GLN A 223 -15.71 -1.32 20.55
N TYR A 224 -15.07 -1.81 19.48
CA TYR A 224 -14.09 -2.89 19.55
C TYR A 224 -12.75 -2.50 18.92
N LYS A 225 -11.68 -3.17 19.35
CA LYS A 225 -10.32 -2.99 18.83
C LYS A 225 -10.03 -3.86 17.60
N LEU A 226 -10.91 -4.80 17.25
CA LEU A 226 -10.72 -5.75 16.15
C LEU A 226 -10.30 -5.08 14.84
N LEU A 227 -11.07 -4.09 14.37
CA LEU A 227 -10.82 -3.39 13.10
C LEU A 227 -9.87 -2.19 13.23
N THR A 228 -9.25 -2.00 14.40
CA THR A 228 -8.21 -0.98 14.58
C THR A 228 -6.87 -1.48 14.03
N THR A 229 -5.90 -0.58 13.86
CA THR A 229 -4.57 -0.98 13.36
C THR A 229 -3.92 -2.09 14.20
N PRO A 230 -3.91 -2.03 15.55
CA PRO A 230 -3.43 -3.15 16.37
C PRO A 230 -4.15 -4.47 16.12
N GLY A 231 -5.49 -4.48 16.12
CA GLY A 231 -6.27 -5.70 15.95
C GLY A 231 -6.08 -6.35 14.58
N LEU A 232 -6.14 -5.55 13.51
CA LEU A 232 -5.90 -6.04 12.15
C LEU A 232 -4.47 -6.56 11.97
N LYS A 233 -3.45 -5.90 12.55
CA LYS A 233 -2.06 -6.35 12.46
C LYS A 233 -1.81 -7.62 13.28
N GLY A 234 -2.35 -7.70 14.50
CA GLY A 234 -2.25 -8.91 15.33
C GLY A 234 -2.91 -10.12 14.67
N LEU A 235 -4.13 -9.95 14.16
CA LEU A 235 -4.80 -11.00 13.37
C LEU A 235 -4.04 -11.33 12.09
N SER A 236 -3.28 -10.42 11.50
CA SER A 236 -2.44 -10.74 10.33
C SER A 236 -1.22 -11.58 10.69
N MET A 237 -0.69 -11.40 11.91
CA MET A 237 0.39 -12.25 12.44
C MET A 237 -0.12 -13.67 12.68
N VAL A 238 -1.30 -13.83 13.31
CA VAL A 238 -1.97 -15.14 13.41
C VAL A 238 -2.23 -15.74 12.02
N GLY A 239 -2.68 -14.90 11.09
CA GLY A 239 -2.89 -15.32 9.70
C GLY A 239 -1.62 -15.82 9.00
N ALA A 240 -0.43 -15.35 9.38
CA ALA A 240 0.82 -15.87 8.86
C ALA A 240 1.05 -17.34 9.28
N ASP A 241 0.75 -17.67 10.54
CA ASP A 241 0.88 -19.04 11.05
C ASP A 241 -0.16 -19.96 10.40
N VAL A 242 -1.41 -19.49 10.31
CA VAL A 242 -2.48 -20.21 9.61
C VAL A 242 -2.13 -20.43 8.14
N PHE A 243 -1.56 -19.42 7.47
CA PHE A 243 -1.13 -19.52 6.08
C PHE A 243 -0.09 -20.63 5.89
N ASN A 244 0.91 -20.68 6.77
CA ASN A 244 1.94 -21.72 6.71
C ASN A 244 1.32 -23.11 6.87
N ILE A 245 0.41 -23.30 7.83
CA ILE A 245 -0.29 -24.57 8.03
C ILE A 245 -1.07 -24.95 6.75
N CYS A 246 -1.87 -24.03 6.21
CA CYS A 246 -2.64 -24.24 4.98
C CYS A 246 -1.74 -24.60 3.80
N ARG A 247 -0.58 -23.97 3.70
CA ARG A 247 0.41 -24.23 2.66
C ARG A 247 1.03 -25.63 2.81
N TYR A 248 1.41 -26.03 4.02
CA TYR A 248 1.96 -27.37 4.26
C TYR A 248 0.95 -28.47 3.97
N SER A 249 -0.34 -28.23 4.20
CA SER A 249 -1.42 -29.17 3.92
C SER A 249 -2.04 -29.02 2.52
N ASP A 250 -1.63 -28.02 1.73
CA ASP A 250 -2.29 -27.54 0.49
C ASP A 250 -3.83 -27.44 0.62
N ASN A 251 -4.31 -26.90 1.75
CA ASN A 251 -5.74 -26.76 2.05
C ASN A 251 -6.07 -25.34 2.50
N TYR A 252 -6.79 -24.61 1.64
CA TYR A 252 -7.17 -23.20 1.85
C TYR A 252 -8.68 -23.02 1.99
N THR A 253 -9.40 -24.12 2.26
CA THR A 253 -10.86 -24.10 2.37
C THR A 253 -11.32 -23.31 3.60
N TYR A 254 -12.53 -22.76 3.52
CA TYR A 254 -13.15 -22.04 4.62
C TYR A 254 -13.19 -22.90 5.89
N GLN A 255 -13.67 -24.14 5.79
CA GLN A 255 -13.83 -25.04 6.94
C GLN A 255 -12.50 -25.35 7.62
N PHE A 256 -11.43 -25.50 6.85
CA PHE A 256 -10.11 -25.76 7.42
C PHE A 256 -9.58 -24.56 8.20
N ILE A 257 -9.65 -23.37 7.61
CA ILE A 257 -9.21 -22.13 8.26
C ILE A 257 -10.08 -21.79 9.48
N ASP A 258 -11.39 -22.00 9.36
CA ASP A 258 -12.37 -21.85 10.45
C ASP A 258 -12.03 -22.77 11.63
N THR A 259 -11.70 -24.04 11.37
CA THR A 259 -11.27 -24.98 12.40
C THR A 259 -10.02 -24.49 13.13
N LEU A 260 -9.04 -23.94 12.41
CA LEU A 260 -7.80 -23.42 13.00
C LEU A 260 -8.04 -22.17 13.87
N LEU A 261 -8.97 -21.29 13.47
CA LEU A 261 -9.22 -20.03 14.16
C LEU A 261 -10.28 -20.12 15.27
N SER A 262 -11.21 -21.06 15.18
CA SER A 262 -12.35 -21.16 16.12
C SER A 262 -11.90 -21.37 17.56
N ALA A 263 -10.76 -22.03 17.78
CA ALA A 263 -10.18 -22.19 19.11
C ALA A 263 -9.83 -20.85 19.78
N ALA A 264 -9.52 -19.81 19.00
CA ALA A 264 -9.14 -18.50 19.51
C ALA A 264 -10.32 -17.51 19.61
N ALA A 265 -11.43 -17.76 18.93
CA ALA A 265 -12.54 -16.81 18.82
C ALA A 265 -13.15 -16.39 20.18
N GLY A 266 -13.09 -17.26 21.19
CA GLY A 266 -13.61 -17.00 22.54
C GLY A 266 -12.57 -16.54 23.57
N TRP A 267 -11.28 -16.45 23.20
CA TRP A 267 -10.21 -16.12 24.16
C TRP A 267 -9.85 -14.64 24.19
N VAL A 268 -10.25 -13.88 23.16
CA VAL A 268 -9.83 -12.50 22.96
C VAL A 268 -11.03 -11.58 23.18
N ASP A 269 -11.02 -10.78 24.24
CA ASP A 269 -12.00 -9.71 24.43
C ASP A 269 -11.57 -8.46 23.64
N TRP A 270 -12.25 -8.23 22.52
CA TRP A 270 -11.98 -7.09 21.66
C TRP A 270 -12.57 -5.78 22.15
N ASN A 271 -13.28 -5.74 23.28
CA ASN A 271 -13.89 -4.53 23.79
C ASN A 271 -12.83 -3.41 23.94
N LYS A 272 -13.16 -2.20 23.45
CA LYS A 272 -12.27 -1.03 23.55
C LYS A 272 -11.89 -0.69 25.00
N ASP A 273 -12.72 -1.07 25.96
CA ASP A 273 -12.52 -0.84 27.38
C ASP A 273 -11.92 -2.07 28.10
N GLY A 274 -11.72 -3.17 27.38
CA GLY A 274 -11.15 -4.43 27.86
C GLY A 274 -9.62 -4.44 27.87
N GLU A 275 -9.03 -5.63 27.73
CA GLU A 275 -7.59 -5.88 27.88
C GLU A 275 -6.74 -5.05 26.92
N PHE A 276 -7.25 -4.76 25.71
CA PHE A 276 -6.54 -4.02 24.66
C PHE A 276 -6.79 -2.51 24.67
N LYS A 277 -7.37 -1.92 25.73
CA LYS A 277 -7.68 -0.48 25.75
C LYS A 277 -6.50 0.42 25.42
N ASN A 278 -5.30 0.05 25.88
CA ASN A 278 -4.04 0.77 25.68
C ASN A 278 -3.22 0.26 24.48
N ALA A 279 -3.69 -0.76 23.77
CA ALA A 279 -3.00 -1.28 22.60
C ALA A 279 -3.06 -0.25 21.46
N THR A 280 -1.88 0.23 21.02
CA THR A 280 -1.75 1.20 19.94
C THR A 280 -0.58 0.86 19.01
N GLY A 281 -0.73 1.22 17.74
CA GLY A 281 0.30 1.01 16.72
C GLY A 281 0.80 -0.44 16.60
N ASN A 282 2.08 -0.59 16.26
CA ASN A 282 2.71 -1.91 16.10
C ASN A 282 2.98 -2.60 17.45
N ALA A 283 3.23 -1.84 18.53
CA ALA A 283 3.44 -2.43 19.85
C ALA A 283 2.18 -3.14 20.34
N GLY A 284 1.00 -2.52 20.13
CA GLY A 284 -0.28 -3.15 20.45
C GLY A 284 -0.58 -4.40 19.64
N ALA A 285 -0.06 -4.51 18.41
CA ALA A 285 -0.27 -5.68 17.56
C ALA A 285 0.43 -6.95 18.06
N VAL A 286 1.48 -6.81 18.88
CA VAL A 286 2.21 -7.95 19.49
C VAL A 286 1.50 -8.47 20.73
N ILE A 287 0.59 -7.67 21.31
CA ILE A 287 -0.17 -8.03 22.51
C ILE A 287 -1.41 -8.87 22.14
N VAL A 288 -1.95 -8.64 20.94
CA VAL A 288 -3.05 -9.39 20.32
C VAL A 288 -2.59 -10.78 19.92
#